data_AF-A0A2U3GV96-F1
#
_entry.id   AF-A0A2U3GV96-F1
#
_cell.length_a   1.000
_cell.length_b   1.000
_cell.length_c   1.000
_cell.angle_alpha   90.00
_cell.angle_beta   90.00
_cell.angle_gamma   90.00
#
_symmetry.space_group_name_H-M   'P 1'
#
loop_
_entity.id
_entity.type
_entity.pdbx_description
1 polymer ?
#
loop_
_entity_poly.entity_id
_entity_poly.type
_entity_poly.pdbx_seq_one_letter_code
_entity_poly.pdbx_strand_id
1 'polypeptide(L)'
;MRLTIDTETDTYEQAIAAVQAAYGLRPTVPETWPAAESRPGPQDLADDDLGNGWTDRLLFNVIASLTPKSRAVLRHITDRNGTASYDDVQQHFADHPTHPIPLTQIGGTLTSLAAVQRHIGPPGADPLLQRNEHARLYRIDHPLTEGLQRAFTLADTRPDLLRH
;
A
#
# COMPACT_ATOMS: atom_id res chain seq x y z
N MET A 1 42.11 -9.98 3.96
CA MET A 1 41.78 -8.72 3.24
C MET A 1 40.40 -8.28 3.71
N ARG A 2 40.22 -7.00 4.08
CA ARG A 2 38.92 -6.46 4.53
C ARG A 2 38.49 -5.41 3.51
N LEU A 3 37.40 -5.69 2.80
CA LEU A 3 36.79 -4.77 1.84
C LEU A 3 35.65 -4.05 2.54
N THR A 4 35.63 -2.72 2.47
CA THR A 4 34.52 -1.90 2.95
C THR A 4 33.86 -1.29 1.72
N ILE A 5 32.57 -1.54 1.55
CA ILE A 5 31.72 -0.95 0.51
C ILE A 5 30.71 -0.09 1.23
N ASP A 6 30.62 1.18 0.87
CA ASP A 6 29.63 2.12 1.37
C ASP A 6 28.41 2.10 0.44
N THR A 7 27.31 1.50 0.88
CA THR A 7 26.10 1.37 0.06
C THR A 7 25.37 2.69 -0.19
N GLU A 8 25.73 3.77 0.51
CA GLU A 8 25.16 5.12 0.28
C GLU A 8 25.90 5.91 -0.79
N THR A 9 27.20 5.63 -0.98
CA THR A 9 28.07 6.42 -1.87
C THR A 9 28.71 5.62 -2.99
N ASP A 10 29.01 4.35 -2.76
CA ASP A 10 29.58 3.47 -3.77
C ASP A 10 28.47 2.95 -4.69
N THR A 11 28.67 3.13 -5.98
CA THR A 11 27.83 2.46 -6.97
C THR A 11 28.07 0.96 -6.94
N TYR A 12 27.06 0.20 -7.34
CA TYR A 12 27.17 -1.24 -7.48
C TYR A 12 28.37 -1.68 -8.35
N GLU A 13 28.70 -0.90 -9.39
CA GLU A 13 29.86 -1.15 -10.25
C GLU A 13 31.18 -0.95 -9.51
N GLN A 14 31.28 0.09 -8.67
CA GLN A 14 32.46 0.33 -7.83
C GLN A 14 32.65 -0.79 -6.80
N ALA A 15 31.56 -1.26 -6.21
CA ALA A 15 31.57 -2.38 -5.27
C ALA A 15 32.07 -3.67 -5.93
N ILE A 16 31.58 -4.00 -7.13
CA ILE A 16 32.02 -5.19 -7.88
C ILE A 16 33.47 -5.07 -8.33
N ALA A 17 33.87 -3.91 -8.85
CA ALA A 17 35.25 -3.68 -9.27
C ALA A 17 36.22 -3.83 -8.09
N ALA A 18 35.83 -3.34 -6.90
CA ALA A 18 36.63 -3.47 -5.69
C ALA A 18 36.74 -4.93 -5.21
N VAL A 19 35.67 -5.72 -5.30
CA VAL A 19 35.70 -7.18 -5.05
C VAL A 19 36.59 -7.88 -6.07
N GLN A 20 36.43 -7.62 -7.37
CA GLN A 20 37.23 -8.27 -8.41
C GLN A 20 38.72 -7.95 -8.26
N ALA A 21 39.07 -6.69 -7.99
CA ALA A 21 40.43 -6.27 -7.71
C ALA A 21 41.02 -6.96 -6.47
N ALA A 22 40.22 -7.14 -5.41
CA ALA A 22 40.63 -7.84 -4.20
C ALA A 22 41.02 -9.31 -4.43
N TYR A 23 40.43 -9.94 -5.45
CA TYR A 23 40.71 -11.31 -5.85
C TYR A 23 41.64 -11.42 -7.07
N GLY A 24 42.25 -10.31 -7.50
CA GLY A 24 43.19 -10.29 -8.64
C GLY A 24 42.54 -10.56 -10.00
N LEU A 25 41.21 -10.44 -10.09
CA LEU A 25 40.45 -10.61 -11.31
C LEU A 25 40.42 -9.27 -12.07
N ARG A 26 40.50 -9.32 -13.40
CA ARG A 26 40.27 -8.12 -14.22
C ARG A 26 38.80 -7.72 -14.06
N PRO A 27 38.49 -6.42 -13.84
CA PRO A 27 37.12 -5.98 -13.75
C PRO A 27 36.44 -6.16 -15.10
N THR A 28 35.60 -7.19 -15.18
CA THR A 28 34.64 -7.39 -16.25
C THR A 28 33.28 -7.17 -15.63
N VAL A 29 32.62 -6.08 -16.03
CA VAL A 29 31.18 -5.92 -15.85
C VAL A 29 30.54 -6.92 -16.81
N PRO A 30 29.84 -7.96 -16.33
CA PRO A 30 29.17 -8.88 -17.24
C PRO A 30 28.06 -8.11 -17.95
N GLU A 31 28.11 -8.10 -19.29
CA GLU A 31 27.16 -7.43 -20.18
C GLU A 31 25.72 -7.96 -20.05
N THR A 32 25.54 -9.03 -19.27
CA THR A 32 24.29 -9.80 -19.11
C THR A 32 23.93 -10.05 -17.65
N TRP A 33 24.12 -9.07 -16.76
CA TRP A 33 23.39 -9.09 -15.49
C TRP A 33 22.00 -8.51 -15.73
N PRO A 34 20.90 -9.13 -15.24
CA PRO A 34 19.61 -8.48 -15.31
C PRO A 34 19.75 -7.13 -14.62
N ALA A 35 19.47 -6.05 -15.36
CA ALA A 35 19.13 -4.77 -14.76
C ALA A 35 18.16 -5.08 -13.62
N ALA A 36 18.37 -4.52 -12.43
CA ALA A 36 17.44 -4.69 -11.32
C ALA A 36 16.03 -4.53 -11.89
N GLU A 37 15.25 -5.63 -11.94
CA GLU A 37 13.95 -5.61 -12.60
C GLU A 37 13.20 -4.42 -12.04
N SER A 38 12.77 -3.52 -12.93
CA SER A 38 12.00 -2.34 -12.55
C SER A 38 10.79 -2.83 -11.76
N ARG A 39 10.87 -2.71 -10.44
CA ARG A 39 9.81 -3.19 -9.56
C ARG A 39 8.58 -2.33 -9.83
N PRO A 40 7.40 -2.95 -9.97
CA PRO A 40 6.18 -2.19 -10.24
C PRO A 40 6.00 -1.13 -9.15
N GLY A 41 5.74 0.10 -9.59
CA GLY A 41 5.40 1.25 -8.78
C GLY A 41 3.94 1.65 -8.99
N PRO A 42 3.48 2.73 -8.33
CA PRO A 42 2.10 3.18 -8.46
C PRO A 42 1.74 3.60 -9.88
N GLN A 43 2.73 3.98 -10.70
CA GLN A 43 2.55 4.28 -12.13
C GLN A 43 2.20 3.05 -12.98
N ASP A 44 2.44 1.84 -12.47
CA ASP A 44 2.13 0.58 -13.15
C ASP A 44 0.72 0.07 -12.80
N LEU A 45 0.00 0.77 -11.90
CA LEU A 45 -1.43 0.56 -11.69
C LEU A 45 -2.23 1.16 -12.85
N ALA A 46 -3.31 0.48 -13.24
CA ALA A 46 -4.19 0.96 -14.30
C ALA A 46 -4.79 2.32 -13.93
N ASP A 47 -4.88 3.21 -14.91
CA ASP A 47 -5.61 4.48 -14.76
C ASP A 47 -7.04 4.36 -15.33
N ASP A 48 -7.51 3.12 -15.50
CA ASP A 48 -8.87 2.83 -15.95
C ASP A 48 -9.86 3.31 -14.89
N ASP A 49 -10.93 3.96 -15.36
CA ASP A 49 -12.02 4.39 -14.48
C ASP A 49 -12.77 3.17 -13.93
N LEU A 50 -12.66 2.99 -12.62
CA LEU A 50 -13.35 1.96 -11.83
C LEU A 50 -14.77 2.41 -11.44
N GLY A 51 -15.17 3.62 -11.82
CA GLY A 51 -16.47 4.21 -11.60
C GLY A 51 -16.38 5.52 -10.84
N ASN A 52 -17.15 6.51 -11.30
CA ASN A 52 -17.22 7.84 -10.70
C ASN A 52 -15.83 8.55 -10.60
N GLY A 53 -14.90 8.24 -11.51
CA GLY A 53 -13.57 8.85 -11.55
C GLY A 53 -12.54 8.24 -10.59
N TRP A 54 -12.88 7.14 -9.92
CA TRP A 54 -11.91 6.37 -9.14
C TRP A 54 -11.01 5.57 -10.07
N THR A 55 -9.70 5.58 -9.84
CA THR A 55 -8.72 4.74 -10.55
C THR A 55 -7.89 3.94 -9.56
N ASP A 56 -7.24 2.85 -10.00
CA ASP A 56 -6.37 2.06 -9.11
C ASP A 56 -5.28 2.94 -8.46
N ARG A 57 -4.76 3.92 -9.21
CA ARG A 57 -3.78 4.88 -8.72
C ARG A 57 -4.33 5.78 -7.61
N LEU A 58 -5.55 6.29 -7.75
CA LEU A 58 -6.20 7.06 -6.68
C LEU A 58 -6.48 6.21 -5.44
N LEU A 59 -6.88 4.96 -5.62
CA LEU A 59 -7.08 4.01 -4.52
C LEU A 59 -5.76 3.75 -3.78
N PHE A 60 -4.64 3.59 -4.49
CA PHE A 60 -3.32 3.46 -3.87
C PHE A 60 -2.93 4.73 -3.10
N ASN A 61 -3.17 5.92 -3.64
CA ASN A 61 -2.90 7.17 -2.94
C ASN A 61 -3.69 7.28 -1.63
N VAL A 62 -4.97 6.86 -1.62
CA VAL A 62 -5.74 6.75 -0.38
C VAL A 62 -5.04 5.83 0.61
N ILE A 63 -4.67 4.61 0.20
CA ILE A 63 -3.97 3.64 1.06
C ILE A 63 -2.67 4.22 1.63
N ALA A 64 -1.87 4.88 0.81
CA ALA A 64 -0.60 5.48 1.19
C ALA A 64 -0.78 6.60 2.22
N SER A 65 -1.82 7.41 2.09
CA SER A 65 -2.12 8.52 3.02
C SER A 65 -2.83 8.11 4.31
N LEU A 66 -3.29 6.86 4.43
CA LEU A 66 -3.90 6.37 5.66
C LEU A 66 -2.85 6.04 6.72
N THR A 67 -3.20 6.30 7.99
CA THR A 67 -2.46 5.75 9.13
C THR A 67 -2.47 4.21 9.08
N PRO A 68 -1.49 3.52 9.68
CA PRO A 68 -1.47 2.05 9.69
C PRO A 68 -2.76 1.42 10.21
N LYS A 69 -3.39 2.01 11.23
CA LYS A 69 -4.67 1.53 11.79
C LYS A 69 -5.82 1.70 10.81
N SER A 70 -5.95 2.87 10.18
CA SER A 70 -7.00 3.13 9.19
C SER A 70 -6.83 2.27 7.94
N ARG A 71 -5.57 2.03 7.54
CA ARG A 71 -5.22 1.12 6.45
C ARG A 71 -5.62 -0.32 6.77
N ALA A 72 -5.34 -0.80 7.98
CA ALA A 72 -5.76 -2.12 8.41
C ALA A 72 -7.29 -2.28 8.38
N VAL A 73 -8.04 -1.27 8.86
CA VAL A 73 -9.51 -1.30 8.79
C VAL A 73 -10.01 -1.34 7.34
N LEU A 74 -9.47 -0.49 6.46
CA LEU A 74 -9.86 -0.52 5.04
C LEU A 74 -9.56 -1.87 4.39
N ARG A 75 -8.40 -2.47 4.72
CA ARG A 75 -8.01 -3.80 4.24
C ARG A 75 -9.01 -4.86 4.69
N HIS A 76 -9.35 -4.91 5.98
CA HIS A 76 -10.33 -5.87 6.50
C HIS A 76 -11.67 -5.79 5.76
N ILE A 77 -12.19 -4.57 5.53
CA ILE A 77 -13.44 -4.38 4.78
C ILE A 77 -13.31 -4.87 3.33
N THR A 78 -12.15 -4.61 2.69
CA THR A 78 -11.85 -5.05 1.33
C THR A 78 -11.79 -6.59 1.23
N ASP A 79 -11.14 -7.24 2.20
CA ASP A 79 -11.01 -8.70 2.30
C ASP A 79 -12.36 -9.38 2.54
N ARG A 80 -13.36 -8.64 3.04
CA ARG A 80 -14.76 -9.08 3.20
C ARG A 80 -15.63 -8.73 1.99
N ASN A 81 -15.04 -8.70 0.80
CA ASN A 81 -15.68 -8.29 -0.46
C ASN A 81 -16.37 -6.92 -0.36
N GLY A 82 -15.72 -5.98 0.32
CA GLY A 82 -16.18 -4.61 0.45
C GLY A 82 -17.33 -4.39 1.42
N THR A 83 -17.78 -5.41 2.17
CA THR A 83 -18.91 -5.27 3.11
C THR A 83 -18.55 -5.75 4.51
N ALA A 84 -18.71 -4.88 5.52
CA ALA A 84 -18.51 -5.23 6.92
C ALA A 84 -19.45 -4.46 7.84
N SER A 85 -19.85 -5.04 8.97
CA SER A 85 -20.55 -4.29 10.02
C SER A 85 -19.55 -3.62 10.96
N TYR A 86 -19.99 -2.59 11.68
CA TYR A 86 -19.17 -1.97 12.71
C TYR A 86 -18.76 -2.99 13.79
N ASP A 87 -19.67 -3.88 14.17
CA ASP A 87 -19.38 -4.89 15.19
C ASP A 87 -18.39 -5.94 14.66
N ASP A 88 -18.45 -6.29 13.36
CA ASP A 88 -17.44 -7.15 12.70
C ASP A 88 -16.05 -6.50 12.72
N VAL A 89 -15.96 -5.21 12.38
CA VAL A 89 -14.71 -4.44 12.47
C VAL A 89 -14.19 -4.39 13.92
N GLN A 90 -15.05 -4.13 14.90
CA GLN A 90 -14.65 -4.13 16.31
C GLN A 90 -14.13 -5.49 16.76
N GLN A 91 -14.86 -6.57 16.45
CA GLN A 91 -14.49 -7.92 16.83
C GLN A 91 -13.18 -8.36 16.20
N HIS A 92 -12.95 -8.02 14.93
CA HIS A 92 -11.71 -8.34 14.24
C HIS A 92 -10.49 -7.68 14.89
N PHE A 93 -10.62 -6.41 15.29
CA PHE A 93 -9.49 -5.63 15.81
C PHE A 93 -9.29 -5.66 17.33
N ALA A 94 -10.26 -6.15 18.11
CA ALA A 94 -10.15 -6.22 19.56
C ALA A 94 -8.92 -7.02 20.02
N ASP A 95 -8.68 -8.18 19.39
CA ASP A 95 -7.60 -9.12 19.73
C ASP A 95 -6.65 -9.39 18.54
N HIS A 96 -6.58 -8.49 17.56
CA HIS A 96 -5.78 -8.72 16.35
C HIS A 96 -4.28 -8.84 16.68
N PRO A 97 -3.58 -9.89 16.21
CA PRO A 97 -2.23 -10.22 16.67
C PRO A 97 -1.18 -9.16 16.30
N THR A 98 -1.34 -8.47 15.17
CA THR A 98 -0.35 -7.51 14.67
C THR A 98 -0.80 -6.05 14.70
N HIS A 99 -2.11 -5.81 14.79
CA HIS A 99 -2.72 -4.49 14.64
C HIS A 99 -3.92 -4.32 15.55
N PRO A 100 -3.79 -4.51 16.88
CA PRO A 100 -4.91 -4.32 17.78
C PRO A 100 -5.36 -2.87 17.74
N ILE A 101 -6.67 -2.66 17.61
CA ILE A 101 -7.28 -1.32 17.69
C ILE A 101 -8.30 -1.36 18.83
N PRO A 102 -8.09 -0.60 19.92
CA PRO A 102 -9.05 -0.52 21.01
C PRO A 102 -10.44 -0.13 20.48
N LEU A 103 -11.51 -0.73 21.03
CA LEU A 103 -12.88 -0.46 20.58
C LEU A 103 -13.24 1.03 20.61
N THR A 104 -12.67 1.78 21.56
CA THR A 104 -12.84 3.24 21.69
C THR A 104 -12.18 4.04 20.57
N GLN A 105 -11.23 3.45 19.84
CA GLN A 105 -10.49 4.09 18.74
C GLN A 105 -11.02 3.72 17.34
N ILE A 106 -11.89 2.70 17.22
CA ILE A 106 -12.43 2.26 15.93
C ILE A 106 -13.20 3.39 15.23
N GLY A 107 -14.07 4.09 15.96
CA GLY A 107 -14.80 5.25 15.42
C GLY A 107 -13.87 6.35 14.89
N GLY A 108 -12.81 6.70 15.63
CA GLY A 108 -11.82 7.68 15.18
C GLY A 108 -11.03 7.22 13.95
N THR A 109 -10.72 5.92 13.88
CA THR A 109 -10.02 5.30 12.75
C THR A 109 -10.83 5.39 11.45
N LEU A 110 -12.13 5.13 11.52
CA LEU A 110 -13.07 5.26 10.40
C LEU A 110 -13.30 6.73 10.00
N THR A 111 -13.33 7.66 10.96
CA THR A 111 -13.40 9.10 10.66
C THR A 111 -12.16 9.59 9.94
N SER A 112 -10.96 9.13 10.34
CA SER A 112 -9.71 9.45 9.63
C SER A 112 -9.74 8.93 8.18
N LEU A 113 -10.28 7.74 7.97
CA LEU A 113 -10.46 7.18 6.64
C LEU A 113 -11.40 8.05 5.78
N ALA A 114 -12.54 8.47 6.32
CA ALA A 114 -13.45 9.38 5.63
C ALA A 114 -12.80 10.74 5.31
N ALA A 115 -11.94 11.26 6.20
CA ALA A 115 -11.21 12.50 5.97
C ALA A 115 -10.21 12.37 4.80
N VAL A 116 -9.44 11.28 4.75
CA VAL A 116 -8.49 11.02 3.65
C VAL A 116 -9.23 10.86 2.33
N GLN A 117 -10.34 10.11 2.32
CA GLN A 117 -11.16 9.95 1.11
C GLN A 117 -11.68 11.28 0.57
N ARG A 118 -12.11 12.21 1.43
CA ARG A 118 -12.56 13.54 0.99
C ARG A 118 -11.43 14.40 0.44
N HIS A 119 -10.20 14.17 0.88
CA HIS A 119 -9.04 14.96 0.46
C HIS A 119 -8.47 14.47 -0.88
N ILE A 120 -8.46 13.16 -1.10
CA ILE A 120 -7.81 12.53 -2.27
C ILE A 120 -8.82 12.07 -3.32
N GLY A 121 -10.07 11.83 -2.92
CA GLY A 121 -11.09 11.28 -3.78
C GLY A 121 -11.44 12.18 -4.98
N PRO A 122 -12.00 11.58 -6.04
CA PRO A 122 -12.37 12.33 -7.24
C PRO A 122 -13.47 13.36 -6.91
N PRO A 123 -13.43 14.56 -7.51
CA PRO A 123 -14.41 15.61 -7.24
C PRO A 123 -15.81 15.17 -7.67
N GLY A 124 -16.78 15.26 -6.76
CA GLY A 124 -18.17 14.89 -7.02
C GLY A 124 -18.44 13.38 -7.05
N ALA A 125 -17.43 12.54 -6.79
CA ALA A 125 -17.61 11.10 -6.66
C ALA A 125 -18.25 10.74 -5.31
N ASP A 126 -18.97 9.61 -5.30
CA ASP A 126 -19.41 9.00 -4.06
C ASP A 126 -18.20 8.59 -3.20
N PRO A 127 -18.31 8.65 -1.86
CA PRO A 127 -17.24 8.20 -0.97
C PRO A 127 -16.88 6.75 -1.21
N LEU A 128 -15.59 6.44 -1.27
CA LEU A 128 -15.07 5.08 -1.43
C LEU A 128 -15.63 4.12 -0.35
N LEU A 129 -15.72 4.60 0.90
CA LEU A 129 -16.38 3.85 1.98
C LEU A 129 -17.73 4.49 2.28
N GLN A 130 -18.78 3.84 1.81
CA GLN A 130 -20.16 4.22 2.11
C GLN A 130 -20.54 3.66 3.48
N ARG A 131 -21.25 4.47 4.27
CA ARG A 131 -21.75 4.09 5.59
C ARG A 131 -23.27 4.11 5.58
N ASN A 132 -23.88 2.97 5.85
CA ASN A 132 -25.29 2.91 6.23
C ASN A 132 -25.39 3.09 7.74
N GLU A 133 -25.79 4.28 8.18
CA GLU A 133 -25.86 4.64 9.61
C GLU A 133 -26.88 3.81 10.38
N HIS A 134 -28.02 3.48 9.75
CA HIS A 134 -29.10 2.72 10.39
C HIS A 134 -28.69 1.27 10.65
N ALA A 135 -28.02 0.65 9.67
CA ALA A 135 -27.58 -0.74 9.78
C ALA A 135 -26.18 -0.88 10.40
N ARG A 136 -25.48 0.24 10.66
CA ARG A 136 -24.06 0.27 11.04
C ARG A 136 -23.19 -0.58 10.10
N LEU A 137 -23.50 -0.53 8.81
CA LEU A 137 -22.80 -1.27 7.76
C LEU A 137 -21.88 -0.34 6.97
N TYR A 138 -20.72 -0.86 6.63
CA TYR A 138 -19.76 -0.28 5.72
C TYR A 138 -19.80 -1.03 4.40
N ARG A 139 -19.81 -0.28 3.30
CA ARG A 139 -19.85 -0.81 1.94
C ARG A 139 -18.84 -0.09 1.06
N ILE A 140 -18.16 -0.88 0.22
CA ILE A 140 -17.34 -0.45 -0.89
C ILE A 140 -17.96 -1.07 -2.14
N ASP A 141 -18.13 -0.29 -3.20
CA ASP A 141 -18.69 -0.84 -4.42
C ASP A 141 -17.74 -1.88 -5.05
N HIS A 142 -18.32 -2.86 -5.72
CA HIS A 142 -17.60 -4.02 -6.23
C HIS A 142 -16.38 -3.66 -7.11
N PRO A 143 -16.47 -2.77 -8.12
CA PRO A 143 -15.30 -2.42 -8.94
C PRO A 143 -14.19 -1.74 -8.13
N LEU A 144 -14.55 -0.96 -7.10
CA LEU A 144 -13.59 -0.33 -6.19
C LEU A 144 -12.93 -1.34 -5.25
N THR A 145 -13.65 -2.42 -4.90
CA THR A 145 -13.12 -3.50 -4.07
C THR A 145 -12.00 -4.23 -4.80
N GLU A 146 -12.20 -4.57 -6.08
CA GLU A 146 -11.16 -5.21 -6.90
C GLU A 146 -9.94 -4.29 -7.08
N GLY A 147 -10.17 -2.98 -7.31
CA GLY A 147 -9.08 -2.02 -7.39
C GLY A 147 -8.30 -1.88 -6.08
N LEU A 148 -9.00 -1.89 -4.94
CA LEU A 148 -8.35 -1.89 -3.63
C LEU A 148 -7.53 -3.17 -3.39
N GLN A 149 -8.00 -4.35 -3.82
CA GLN A 149 -7.22 -5.58 -3.73
C GLN A 149 -5.90 -5.49 -4.51
N ARG A 150 -5.93 -4.93 -5.72
CA ARG A 150 -4.72 -4.68 -6.52
C ARG A 150 -3.79 -3.66 -5.85
N ALA A 151 -4.34 -2.56 -5.35
CA ALA A 151 -3.58 -1.53 -4.66
C ALA A 151 -2.94 -2.05 -3.34
N PHE A 152 -3.64 -2.88 -2.57
CA PHE A 152 -3.07 -3.56 -1.40
C PHE A 152 -2.00 -4.58 -1.77
N THR A 153 -2.17 -5.31 -2.88
CA THR A 153 -1.14 -6.22 -3.40
C THR A 153 0.15 -5.45 -3.73
N LEU A 154 0.03 -4.27 -4.37
CA LEU A 154 1.19 -3.40 -4.59
C LEU A 154 1.78 -2.92 -3.26
N ALA A 155 0.96 -2.48 -2.31
CA ALA A 155 1.41 -2.02 -1.00
C ALA A 155 2.18 -3.09 -0.21
N ASP A 156 1.77 -4.36 -0.32
CA ASP A 156 2.43 -5.50 0.32
C ASP A 156 3.79 -5.82 -0.33
N THR A 157 3.86 -5.75 -1.66
CA THR A 157 5.11 -5.98 -2.41
C THR A 157 6.08 -4.80 -2.30
N ARG A 158 5.57 -3.60 -2.05
CA ARG A 158 6.30 -2.33 -2.01
C ARG A 158 5.96 -1.51 -0.76
N PRO A 159 6.27 -2.01 0.45
CA PRO A 159 5.99 -1.30 1.70
C PRO A 159 6.80 0.01 1.81
N ASP A 160 7.89 0.14 1.04
CA ASP A 160 8.67 1.37 0.89
C ASP A 160 7.83 2.54 0.34
N LEU A 161 6.82 2.26 -0.49
CA LEU A 161 5.93 3.26 -1.08
C LEU A 161 4.88 3.80 -0.11
N LEU A 162 4.76 3.22 1.09
CA LEU A 162 3.79 3.62 2.10
C LEU A 162 4.35 4.60 3.14
N ARG A 163 5.62 5.01 2.99
CA ARG A 163 6.31 5.92 3.90
C ARG A 163 6.19 7.36 3.40
N HIS A 164 5.19 8.07 3.90
CA HIS A 164 5.11 9.53 3.87
C HIS A 164 4.73 10.05 5.25
#